data_AF-A0A6S7BSQ6-F1
#
_entry.id   AF-A0A6S7BSQ6-F1
#
_cell.length_a   1.000
_cell.length_b   1.000
_cell.length_c   1.000
_cell.angle_alpha   90.00
_cell.angle_beta   90.00
_cell.angle_gamma   90.00
#
_symmetry.space_group_name_H-M   'P 1'
#
loop_
_entity.id
_entity.type
_entity.pdbx_description
1 polymer ?
#
loop_
_entity_poly.entity_id
_entity_poly.type
_entity_poly.pdbx_seq_one_letter_code
_entity_poly.pdbx_strand_id
1 'polypeptide(L)'
;MTAPEVSPAVLLADQMVRMRDGVRLATDVHLPPGYRSGQDAPLPVILERTPYGKAEVSRSEQIDGRLGVPRPEVARYFTARGFAVVFQDCRGRYGSEGHFTKYLSEGPDGFDTLAWILQQPWCNGRIGTMGLSYAAHTQMALACLNPPGLACMVLDSGGFSNGYQCGIRQSGAFELKQATWAYKQAKLSPAAQQDPLVLAALEAEDIRQWFMRMPWRPGHSPLASVPEYEDYLFEQWRADTFDESWRQLGIYAQGYYDAIPDIPVALMSSWYDAYVRTTLENYAGLTQGRRSPVRLIMGPWLHGDRNTTHSGDAEFGPRAAFDGNLARHWLGFRLAWFQRWLQDAPAGAAPDPVARLFLMGGGSGARDAQGRFDHGGAWIQADAWPVPQARATAFYLHADGRLDQRAPTGEADRLRYQYDPRNPVPTIGGALTSGQPVFEGGGFDQREDARFFGVRQPGLPLAARDDVLVFQTEPLPEDLAVAGPVTVRLHISSDCPDTDFTAKLIDVYPPSADYPQGYALNLTDGIFRCRFHETWDEARPLAPGKVYEITIEPFATCNLFQRGHRIRLDISSSNFPKYDVNPNSGESAADAREKRIALNTVHLSAAHPSSVTLCVAAPRDLTPLPAHGAVT
;
A
#
# COMPACT_ATOMS: atom_id res chain seq x y z
N MET A 1 -19.36 -34.42 -22.37
CA MET A 1 -18.08 -35.05 -22.00
C MET A 1 -17.66 -34.45 -20.68
N THR A 2 -17.78 -35.22 -19.61
CA THR A 2 -17.30 -34.87 -18.26
C THR A 2 -15.79 -34.71 -18.30
N ALA A 3 -15.26 -33.65 -17.69
CA ALA A 3 -13.82 -33.46 -17.56
C ALA A 3 -13.23 -34.69 -16.84
N PRO A 4 -12.09 -35.23 -17.29
CA PRO A 4 -11.48 -36.37 -16.62
C PRO A 4 -11.12 -35.98 -15.18
N GLU A 5 -11.49 -36.83 -14.22
CA GLU A 5 -11.00 -36.78 -12.85
C GLU A 5 -9.46 -36.89 -12.88
N VAL A 6 -8.80 -35.74 -12.77
CA VAL A 6 -7.35 -35.68 -12.63
C VAL A 6 -7.02 -36.12 -11.21
N SER A 7 -6.20 -37.15 -11.07
CA SER A 7 -5.73 -37.65 -9.77
C SER A 7 -5.12 -36.52 -8.92
N PRO A 8 -5.25 -36.55 -7.60
CA PRO A 8 -4.76 -35.49 -6.73
C PRO A 8 -3.22 -35.33 -6.85
N ALA A 9 -2.76 -34.08 -6.71
CA ALA A 9 -1.33 -33.77 -6.59
C ALA A 9 -0.69 -34.55 -5.44
N VAL A 10 0.58 -34.93 -5.57
CA VAL A 10 1.32 -35.57 -4.46
C VAL A 10 1.66 -34.47 -3.46
N LEU A 11 1.15 -34.58 -2.24
CA LEU A 11 1.39 -33.63 -1.14
C LEU A 11 2.38 -34.22 -0.13
N LEU A 12 3.50 -33.53 0.07
CA LEU A 12 4.36 -33.71 1.23
C LEU A 12 3.95 -32.65 2.26
N ALA A 13 3.01 -33.00 3.12
CA ALA A 13 2.47 -32.10 4.13
C ALA A 13 3.45 -31.90 5.29
N ASP A 14 3.41 -30.72 5.90
CA ASP A 14 4.08 -30.38 7.17
C ASP A 14 5.55 -30.81 7.23
N GLN A 15 6.28 -30.59 6.13
CA GLN A 15 7.73 -30.74 6.13
C GLN A 15 8.31 -29.66 7.05
N MET A 16 8.84 -30.09 8.19
CA MET A 16 9.43 -29.21 9.19
C MET A 16 10.84 -28.80 8.77
N VAL A 17 10.95 -27.71 8.02
CA VAL A 17 12.20 -27.20 7.45
C VAL A 17 13.00 -26.50 8.55
N ARG A 18 14.20 -27.01 8.85
CA ARG A 18 15.08 -26.46 9.89
C ARG A 18 15.82 -25.23 9.38
N MET A 19 15.63 -24.09 10.05
CA MET A 19 16.36 -22.84 9.82
C MET A 19 17.75 -22.89 10.45
N ARG A 20 18.60 -21.90 10.16
CA ARG A 20 19.98 -21.78 10.68
C ARG A 20 20.09 -21.79 12.20
N ASP A 21 19.07 -21.30 12.90
CA ASP A 21 19.00 -21.24 14.36
C ASP A 21 18.34 -22.47 15.00
N GLY A 22 17.93 -23.44 14.17
CA GLY A 22 17.34 -24.69 14.60
C GLY A 22 15.81 -24.68 14.74
N VAL A 23 15.16 -23.52 14.65
CA VAL A 23 13.69 -23.43 14.57
C VAL A 23 13.20 -24.07 13.29
N ARG A 24 12.04 -24.74 13.34
CA ARG A 24 11.49 -25.44 12.18
C ARG A 24 10.21 -24.77 11.68
N LEU A 25 10.18 -24.51 10.37
CA LEU A 25 9.03 -23.90 9.70
C LEU A 25 8.21 -24.96 8.97
N ALA A 26 6.90 -24.99 9.24
CA ALA A 26 5.98 -25.93 8.61
C ALA A 26 5.77 -25.57 7.14
N THR A 27 6.01 -26.54 6.26
CA THR A 27 6.05 -26.34 4.81
C THR A 27 5.28 -27.44 4.09
N ASP A 28 4.33 -27.07 3.25
CA ASP A 28 3.63 -27.98 2.35
C ASP A 28 4.28 -27.94 0.97
N VAL A 29 4.63 -29.12 0.44
CA VAL A 29 5.16 -29.27 -0.92
C VAL A 29 4.15 -30.02 -1.78
N HIS A 30 3.64 -29.35 -2.80
CA HIS A 30 2.74 -29.93 -3.79
C HIS A 30 3.51 -30.26 -5.06
N LEU A 31 3.45 -31.52 -5.49
CA LEU A 31 4.07 -32.03 -6.70
C LEU A 31 3.01 -32.47 -7.72
N PRO A 32 3.35 -32.53 -9.03
CA PRO A 32 2.43 -33.00 -10.06
C PRO A 32 1.86 -34.40 -9.73
N PRO A 33 0.59 -34.68 -10.11
CA PRO A 33 0.02 -36.01 -9.92
C PRO A 33 0.89 -37.11 -10.56
N GLY A 34 1.18 -38.17 -9.81
CA GLY A 34 2.01 -39.29 -10.27
C GLY A 34 3.52 -39.01 -10.32
N TYR A 35 3.98 -37.83 -9.91
CA TYR A 35 5.41 -37.50 -9.88
C TYR A 35 6.17 -38.33 -8.85
N ARG A 36 7.30 -38.91 -9.26
CA ARG A 36 8.17 -39.76 -8.45
C ARG A 36 9.50 -39.06 -8.22
N SER A 37 9.64 -38.46 -7.05
CA SER A 37 10.86 -37.76 -6.65
C SER A 37 12.09 -38.67 -6.72
N GLY A 38 13.17 -38.18 -7.34
CA GLY A 38 14.41 -38.93 -7.56
C GLY A 38 14.36 -39.93 -8.73
N GLN A 39 13.21 -40.11 -9.39
CA GLN A 39 13.07 -40.93 -10.60
C GLN A 39 12.72 -40.08 -11.82
N ASP A 40 11.75 -39.17 -11.66
CA ASP A 40 11.34 -38.24 -12.71
C ASP A 40 12.25 -37.00 -12.71
N ALA A 41 12.28 -36.26 -13.82
CA ALA A 41 13.12 -35.07 -13.96
C ALA A 41 12.78 -34.02 -12.87
N PRO A 42 13.77 -33.34 -12.28
CA PRO A 42 13.51 -32.26 -11.32
C PRO A 42 12.71 -31.11 -11.92
N LEU A 43 11.92 -30.42 -11.09
CA LEU A 43 10.94 -29.42 -11.49
C LEU A 43 11.38 -28.00 -11.11
N PRO A 44 10.96 -26.97 -11.87
CA PRO A 44 10.97 -25.60 -11.39
C PRO A 44 10.01 -25.44 -10.21
N VAL A 45 10.36 -24.55 -9.28
CA VAL A 45 9.63 -24.38 -8.02
C VAL A 45 8.99 -23.00 -7.94
N ILE A 46 7.75 -22.94 -7.44
CA ILE A 46 7.08 -21.70 -7.05
C ILE A 46 6.92 -21.70 -5.52
N LEU A 47 7.41 -20.67 -4.85
CA LEU A 47 7.31 -20.51 -3.40
C LEU A 47 6.40 -19.33 -3.02
N GLU A 48 5.56 -19.54 -2.01
CA GLU A 48 4.91 -18.48 -1.24
C GLU A 48 5.15 -18.71 0.27
N ARG A 49 5.77 -17.75 0.95
CA ARG A 49 5.88 -17.70 2.41
C ARG A 49 4.83 -16.75 2.96
N THR A 50 4.00 -17.20 3.90
CA THR A 50 2.81 -16.46 4.34
C THR A 50 2.59 -16.54 5.86
N PRO A 51 2.21 -15.44 6.53
CA PRO A 51 1.81 -15.47 7.94
C PRO A 51 0.29 -15.71 8.11
N TYR A 52 -0.40 -16.10 7.04
CA TYR A 52 -1.86 -16.25 6.96
C TYR A 52 -2.33 -17.70 6.78
N GLY A 53 -1.46 -18.68 7.00
CA GLY A 53 -1.78 -20.10 6.94
C GLY A 53 -1.55 -20.68 5.54
N LYS A 54 -0.62 -21.62 5.44
CA LYS A 54 -0.23 -22.32 4.20
C LYS A 54 -1.36 -23.14 3.57
N ALA A 55 -2.34 -23.56 4.38
CA ALA A 55 -3.52 -24.31 3.92
C ALA A 55 -4.80 -23.45 3.82
N GLU A 56 -4.75 -22.19 4.26
CA GLU A 56 -5.93 -21.34 4.37
C GLU A 56 -6.42 -20.80 3.02
N VAL A 57 -7.66 -20.29 3.05
CA VAL A 57 -8.28 -19.62 1.90
C VAL A 57 -7.61 -18.28 1.66
N SER A 58 -7.10 -18.07 0.45
CA SER A 58 -6.65 -16.75 0.02
C SER A 58 -7.86 -15.94 -0.45
N ARG A 59 -8.21 -14.89 0.29
CA ARG A 59 -9.35 -14.01 -0.03
C ARG A 59 -9.27 -13.36 -1.41
N SER A 60 -8.05 -13.19 -1.93
CA SER A 60 -7.80 -12.46 -3.18
C SER A 60 -7.62 -13.39 -4.37
N GLU A 61 -7.50 -14.71 -4.17
CA GLU A 61 -7.36 -15.64 -5.28
C GLU A 61 -8.71 -15.96 -5.89
N GLN A 62 -8.74 -16.07 -7.22
CA GLN A 62 -9.94 -16.35 -8.00
C GLN A 62 -9.65 -17.42 -9.06
N ILE A 63 -10.50 -18.45 -9.12
CA ILE A 63 -10.47 -19.49 -10.15
C ILE A 63 -11.89 -19.67 -10.68
N ASP A 64 -12.05 -19.62 -12.00
CA ASP A 64 -13.33 -19.86 -12.68
C ASP A 64 -14.50 -19.02 -12.11
N GLY A 65 -14.22 -17.76 -11.77
CA GLY A 65 -15.20 -16.82 -11.20
C GLY A 65 -15.44 -16.96 -9.69
N ARG A 66 -14.87 -17.96 -9.03
CA ARG A 66 -14.96 -18.13 -7.57
C ARG A 66 -13.81 -17.41 -6.88
N LEU A 67 -14.15 -16.36 -6.12
CA LEU A 67 -13.25 -15.65 -5.21
C LEU A 67 -13.07 -16.46 -3.91
N GLY A 68 -11.91 -16.33 -3.27
CA GLY A 68 -11.64 -17.03 -2.01
C GLY A 68 -11.26 -18.48 -2.28
N VAL A 69 -10.06 -18.67 -2.84
CA VAL A 69 -9.58 -20.00 -3.23
C VAL A 69 -8.56 -20.54 -2.20
N PRO A 70 -8.70 -21.79 -1.73
CA PRO A 70 -7.69 -22.44 -0.90
C PRO A 70 -6.33 -22.52 -1.59
N ARG A 71 -5.25 -22.26 -0.86
CA ARG A 71 -3.88 -22.40 -1.37
C ARG A 71 -3.58 -23.77 -2.00
N PRO A 72 -4.04 -24.92 -1.46
CA PRO A 72 -3.85 -26.21 -2.12
C PRO A 72 -4.45 -26.29 -3.54
N GLU A 73 -5.52 -25.56 -3.80
CA GLU A 73 -6.14 -25.49 -5.12
C GLU A 73 -5.36 -24.57 -6.07
N VAL A 74 -4.80 -23.47 -5.57
CA VAL A 74 -3.83 -22.66 -6.31
C VAL A 74 -2.59 -23.50 -6.66
N ALA A 75 -2.07 -24.29 -5.72
CA ALA A 75 -0.98 -25.23 -5.98
C ALA A 75 -1.34 -26.20 -7.12
N ARG A 76 -2.51 -26.84 -7.05
CA ARG A 76 -3.01 -27.76 -8.09
C ARG A 76 -3.05 -27.13 -9.48
N TYR A 77 -3.37 -25.83 -9.58
CA TYR A 77 -3.34 -25.12 -10.85
C TYR A 77 -1.93 -25.11 -11.47
N PHE A 78 -0.89 -24.83 -10.69
CA PHE A 78 0.49 -24.81 -11.18
C PHE A 78 1.11 -26.21 -11.29
N THR A 79 0.84 -27.13 -10.36
CA THR A 79 1.42 -28.50 -10.42
C THR A 79 0.91 -29.28 -11.62
N ALA A 80 -0.34 -29.07 -12.05
CA ALA A 80 -0.87 -29.62 -13.29
C ALA A 80 -0.12 -29.13 -14.56
N ARG A 81 0.79 -28.16 -14.42
CA ARG A 81 1.55 -27.52 -15.50
C ARG A 81 3.07 -27.65 -15.31
N GLY A 82 3.50 -28.64 -14.53
CA GLY A 82 4.91 -29.03 -14.41
C GLY A 82 5.73 -28.16 -13.46
N PHE A 83 5.11 -27.66 -12.39
CA PHE A 83 5.80 -26.97 -11.29
C PHE A 83 5.71 -27.78 -10.00
N ALA A 84 6.72 -27.68 -9.14
CA ALA A 84 6.55 -27.92 -7.71
C ALA A 84 6.07 -26.61 -7.05
N VAL A 85 5.11 -26.69 -6.13
CA VAL A 85 4.60 -25.51 -5.42
C VAL A 85 4.81 -25.70 -3.93
N VAL A 86 5.41 -24.70 -3.29
CA VAL A 86 5.75 -24.72 -1.87
C VAL A 86 5.01 -23.59 -1.17
N PHE A 87 4.24 -23.94 -0.14
CA PHE A 87 3.65 -22.98 0.79
C PHE A 87 4.26 -23.19 2.17
N GLN A 88 4.74 -22.11 2.78
CA GLN A 88 5.35 -22.16 4.11
C GLN A 88 4.69 -21.15 5.04
N ASP A 89 4.40 -21.59 6.26
CA ASP A 89 3.99 -20.70 7.34
C ASP A 89 5.20 -19.92 7.87
N CYS A 90 5.09 -18.60 7.97
CA CYS A 90 6.11 -17.77 8.60
C CYS A 90 6.37 -18.20 10.05
N ARG A 91 7.56 -17.89 10.58
CA ARG A 91 7.97 -18.20 11.96
C ARG A 91 6.93 -17.74 13.00
N GLY A 92 6.64 -18.59 13.98
CA GLY A 92 5.66 -18.33 15.04
C GLY A 92 4.20 -18.28 14.56
N ARG A 93 3.91 -18.69 13.33
CA ARG A 93 2.55 -18.72 12.77
C ARG A 93 2.14 -20.15 12.45
N TYR A 94 0.89 -20.48 12.77
CA TYR A 94 0.24 -21.76 12.45
C TYR A 94 1.11 -22.97 12.82
N GLY A 95 1.55 -23.79 11.86
CA GLY A 95 2.35 -24.97 12.12
C GLY A 95 3.84 -24.70 12.40
N SER A 96 4.32 -23.48 12.14
CA SER A 96 5.72 -23.11 12.32
C SER A 96 6.07 -22.82 13.77
N GLU A 97 7.24 -23.29 14.19
CA GLU A 97 7.81 -23.02 15.51
C GLU A 97 8.35 -21.57 15.60
N GLY A 98 8.83 -21.20 16.78
CA GLY A 98 9.49 -19.92 17.05
C GLY A 98 8.53 -18.82 17.47
N HIS A 99 9.06 -17.61 17.56
CA HIS A 99 8.34 -16.41 18.02
C HIS A 99 8.01 -15.52 16.81
N PHE A 100 6.78 -14.99 16.77
CA PHE A 100 6.36 -14.11 15.69
C PHE A 100 6.75 -12.66 15.97
N THR A 101 7.66 -12.11 15.17
CA THR A 101 7.92 -10.67 15.12
C THR A 101 7.60 -10.17 13.72
N LYS A 102 6.68 -9.22 13.62
CA LYS A 102 6.15 -8.77 12.33
C LYS A 102 7.28 -8.23 11.44
N TYR A 103 7.48 -8.88 10.30
CA TYR A 103 8.42 -8.60 9.20
C TYR A 103 9.89 -8.98 9.38
N LEU A 104 10.40 -9.13 10.61
CA LEU A 104 11.85 -9.11 10.84
C LEU A 104 12.55 -10.47 10.62
N SER A 105 11.84 -11.59 10.75
CA SER A 105 12.43 -12.93 10.53
C SER A 105 12.50 -13.33 9.05
N GLU A 106 11.86 -12.56 8.16
CA GLU A 106 11.47 -13.06 6.83
C GLU A 106 12.61 -13.21 5.83
N GLY A 107 13.64 -12.35 5.93
CA GLY A 107 14.80 -12.41 5.05
C GLY A 107 15.62 -13.68 5.29
N PRO A 108 16.21 -13.87 6.49
CA PRO A 108 16.99 -15.05 6.83
C PRO A 108 16.23 -16.36 6.68
N ASP A 109 14.98 -16.43 7.16
CA ASP A 109 14.18 -17.65 7.05
C ASP A 109 13.85 -17.97 5.57
N GLY A 110 13.60 -16.95 4.74
CA GLY A 110 13.39 -17.12 3.31
C GLY A 110 14.64 -17.62 2.60
N PHE A 111 15.82 -17.12 2.95
CA PHE A 111 17.10 -17.62 2.44
C PHE A 111 17.30 -19.11 2.77
N ASP A 112 17.10 -19.49 4.04
CA ASP A 112 17.27 -20.89 4.49
C ASP A 112 16.27 -21.82 3.81
N THR A 113 15.05 -21.34 3.58
CA THR A 113 14.02 -22.06 2.86
C THR A 113 14.42 -22.34 1.41
N LEU A 114 14.95 -21.34 0.68
CA LEU A 114 15.45 -21.54 -0.68
C LEU A 114 16.62 -22.52 -0.71
N ALA A 115 17.56 -22.40 0.23
CA ALA A 115 18.69 -23.32 0.36
C ALA A 115 18.22 -24.76 0.61
N TRP A 116 17.19 -24.95 1.44
CA TRP A 116 16.59 -26.28 1.66
C TRP A 116 15.91 -26.82 0.40
N ILE A 117 15.12 -26.00 -0.32
CA ILE A 117 14.44 -26.39 -1.57
C ILE A 117 15.46 -26.90 -2.60
N LEU A 118 16.61 -26.25 -2.74
CA LEU A 118 17.66 -26.64 -3.70
C LEU A 118 18.30 -28.00 -3.40
N GLN A 119 18.25 -28.46 -2.16
CA GLN A 119 18.77 -29.78 -1.78
C GLN A 119 17.78 -30.91 -2.10
N GLN A 120 16.55 -30.57 -2.49
CA GLN A 120 15.52 -31.56 -2.71
C GLN A 120 15.67 -32.23 -4.09
N PRO A 121 15.52 -33.56 -4.18
CA PRO A 121 15.68 -34.29 -5.44
C PRO A 121 14.63 -33.95 -6.50
N TRP A 122 13.56 -33.23 -6.11
CA TRP A 122 12.51 -32.75 -7.00
C TRP A 122 12.73 -31.32 -7.51
N CYS A 123 13.79 -30.59 -7.08
CA CYS A 123 14.06 -29.22 -7.51
C CYS A 123 15.11 -29.17 -8.63
N ASN A 124 14.84 -28.43 -9.71
CA ASN A 124 15.78 -28.25 -10.83
C ASN A 124 16.78 -27.10 -10.65
N GLY A 125 16.80 -26.46 -9.48
CA GLY A 125 17.66 -25.32 -9.19
C GLY A 125 17.05 -23.94 -9.45
N ARG A 126 15.83 -23.85 -9.99
CA ARG A 126 15.17 -22.56 -10.32
C ARG A 126 13.91 -22.37 -9.51
N ILE A 127 13.87 -21.27 -8.76
CA ILE A 127 12.80 -20.95 -7.82
C ILE A 127 12.22 -19.58 -8.18
N GLY A 128 10.93 -19.54 -8.48
CA GLY A 128 10.16 -18.31 -8.55
C GLY A 128 9.40 -18.08 -7.25
N THR A 129 9.14 -16.82 -6.90
CA THR A 129 8.32 -16.50 -5.73
C THR A 129 7.06 -15.73 -6.12
N MET A 130 6.01 -15.88 -5.31
CA MET A 130 4.79 -15.08 -5.39
C MET A 130 4.21 -14.80 -4.00
N GLY A 131 3.30 -13.84 -3.94
CA GLY A 131 2.57 -13.52 -2.72
C GLY A 131 1.94 -12.14 -2.76
N LEU A 132 0.88 -11.98 -1.97
CA LEU A 132 0.16 -10.73 -1.74
C LEU A 132 0.50 -10.17 -0.36
N SER A 133 0.61 -8.84 -0.24
CA SER A 133 0.72 -8.15 1.05
C SER A 133 1.97 -8.56 1.83
N TYR A 134 1.80 -9.13 3.02
CA TYR A 134 2.90 -9.71 3.78
C TYR A 134 3.64 -10.79 2.99
N ALA A 135 2.96 -11.65 2.23
CA ALA A 135 3.65 -12.61 1.37
C ALA A 135 4.44 -11.95 0.22
N ALA A 136 4.18 -10.67 -0.12
CA ALA A 136 5.09 -9.88 -0.96
C ALA A 136 6.25 -9.27 -0.16
N HIS A 137 6.03 -8.86 1.10
CA HIS A 137 7.11 -8.46 2.00
C HIS A 137 8.13 -9.57 2.23
N THR A 138 7.70 -10.83 2.37
CA THR A 138 8.62 -11.99 2.50
C THR A 138 9.51 -12.19 1.28
N GLN A 139 8.97 -11.96 0.07
CA GLN A 139 9.73 -12.04 -1.19
C GLN A 139 10.83 -10.99 -1.26
N MET A 140 10.49 -9.73 -0.97
CA MET A 140 11.49 -8.65 -0.99
C MET A 140 12.55 -8.87 0.08
N ALA A 141 12.14 -9.27 1.29
CA ALA A 141 13.03 -9.54 2.41
C ALA A 141 14.08 -10.61 2.09
N LEU A 142 13.64 -11.74 1.52
CA LEU A 142 14.58 -12.81 1.15
C LEU A 142 15.48 -12.40 -0.01
N ALA A 143 14.95 -11.64 -0.99
CA ALA A 143 15.72 -11.21 -2.16
C ALA A 143 16.89 -10.30 -1.80
N CYS A 144 16.74 -9.48 -0.75
CA CYS A 144 17.80 -8.62 -0.21
C CYS A 144 19.05 -9.40 0.26
N LEU A 145 18.95 -10.72 0.44
CA LEU A 145 20.05 -11.60 0.82
C LEU A 145 20.66 -12.38 -0.34
N ASN A 146 20.27 -12.10 -1.58
CA ASN A 146 20.69 -12.85 -2.76
C ASN A 146 20.60 -14.39 -2.60
N PRO A 147 19.40 -14.92 -2.28
CA PRO A 147 19.25 -16.31 -1.91
C PRO A 147 19.45 -17.23 -3.13
N PRO A 148 20.00 -18.44 -2.93
CA PRO A 148 20.39 -19.29 -4.03
C PRO A 148 19.15 -19.79 -4.80
N GLY A 149 19.27 -19.88 -6.12
CA GLY A 149 18.22 -20.42 -6.99
C GLY A 149 17.06 -19.48 -7.29
N LEU A 150 16.99 -18.29 -6.67
CA LEU A 150 15.95 -17.30 -6.97
C LEU A 150 16.10 -16.81 -8.42
N ALA A 151 15.06 -17.03 -9.22
CA ALA A 151 15.09 -16.83 -10.67
C ALA A 151 14.07 -15.82 -11.20
N CYS A 152 12.96 -15.58 -10.50
CA CYS A 152 12.01 -14.50 -10.81
C CYS A 152 11.03 -14.27 -9.64
N MET A 153 10.40 -13.10 -9.58
CA MET A 153 9.42 -12.78 -8.53
C MET A 153 8.13 -12.17 -9.08
N VAL A 154 7.01 -12.40 -8.39
CA VAL A 154 5.73 -11.70 -8.60
C VAL A 154 5.22 -11.15 -7.27
N LEU A 155 5.39 -9.86 -7.05
CA LEU A 155 4.96 -9.16 -5.84
C LEU A 155 3.63 -8.48 -6.10
N ASP A 156 2.66 -8.74 -5.22
CA ASP A 156 1.35 -8.10 -5.25
C ASP A 156 1.14 -7.28 -3.98
N SER A 157 0.99 -5.98 -4.14
CA SER A 157 0.65 -4.99 -3.11
C SER A 157 1.52 -5.15 -1.84
N GLY A 158 2.85 -5.05 -1.97
CA GLY A 158 3.78 -5.19 -0.84
C GLY A 158 5.26 -5.22 -1.26
N GLY A 159 6.12 -5.82 -0.43
CA GLY A 159 7.58 -5.80 -0.61
C GLY A 159 8.20 -4.50 -0.12
N PHE A 160 8.45 -4.31 1.19
CA PHE A 160 8.82 -2.98 1.70
C PHE A 160 10.09 -2.43 1.05
N SER A 161 9.99 -1.23 0.46
CA SER A 161 11.19 -0.46 0.12
C SER A 161 11.76 0.18 1.39
N ASN A 162 10.93 0.96 2.09
CA ASN A 162 11.26 1.59 3.36
C ASN A 162 10.00 1.73 4.23
N GLY A 163 9.86 0.87 5.25
CA GLY A 163 8.71 0.81 6.16
C GLY A 163 8.51 2.07 7.00
N TYR A 164 9.56 2.88 7.20
CA TYR A 164 9.48 4.17 7.90
C TYR A 164 8.81 5.25 7.04
N GLN A 165 8.95 5.16 5.72
CA GLN A 165 8.41 6.15 4.77
C GLN A 165 7.06 5.72 4.16
N CYS A 166 6.75 4.42 4.16
CA CYS A 166 5.52 3.89 3.61
C CYS A 166 5.12 2.56 4.27
N GLY A 167 3.89 2.49 4.78
CA GLY A 167 3.18 1.27 5.13
C GLY A 167 3.29 0.83 6.58
N ILE A 168 4.27 1.30 7.36
CA ILE A 168 4.26 1.24 8.84
C ILE A 168 4.17 2.67 9.38
N ARG A 169 5.00 3.55 8.85
CA ARG A 169 4.93 5.00 9.03
C ARG A 169 4.85 5.68 7.67
N GLN A 170 4.43 6.94 7.69
CA GLN A 170 4.55 7.86 6.57
C GLN A 170 5.08 9.19 7.09
N SER A 171 6.28 9.57 6.67
CA SER A 171 6.92 10.85 7.02
C SER A 171 6.89 11.16 8.52
N GLY A 172 7.24 10.18 9.36
CA GLY A 172 7.30 10.28 10.81
C GLY A 172 5.99 10.02 11.57
N ALA A 173 4.83 10.04 10.90
CA ALA A 173 3.55 9.67 11.50
C ALA A 173 3.32 8.16 11.45
N PHE A 174 2.70 7.58 12.48
CA PHE A 174 2.46 6.14 12.55
C PHE A 174 1.13 5.78 11.89
N GLU A 175 1.12 4.78 11.00
CA GLU A 175 -0.12 4.33 10.37
C GLU A 175 -0.88 3.38 11.30
N LEU A 176 -2.04 3.78 11.81
CA LEU A 176 -2.75 3.01 12.84
C LEU A 176 -3.38 1.71 12.30
N LYS A 177 -3.30 1.45 10.99
CA LYS A 177 -3.66 0.13 10.41
C LYS A 177 -2.83 -1.01 11.00
N GLN A 178 -1.67 -0.70 11.59
CA GLN A 178 -0.85 -1.68 12.30
C GLN A 178 -1.61 -2.26 13.50
N ALA A 179 -2.40 -1.45 14.22
CA ALA A 179 -3.15 -1.88 15.38
C ALA A 179 -4.38 -2.72 15.02
N THR A 180 -5.11 -2.36 13.97
CA THR A 180 -6.22 -3.17 13.44
C THR A 180 -5.74 -4.51 12.90
N TRP A 181 -4.59 -4.54 12.23
CA TRP A 181 -3.94 -5.78 11.82
C TRP A 181 -3.53 -6.62 13.03
N ALA A 182 -2.89 -6.01 14.03
CA ALA A 182 -2.47 -6.68 15.26
C ALA A 182 -3.66 -7.34 15.96
N TYR A 183 -4.73 -6.58 16.17
CA TYR A 183 -5.96 -7.05 16.80
C TYR A 183 -6.60 -8.22 16.05
N LYS A 184 -6.67 -8.15 14.71
CA LYS A 184 -7.22 -9.25 13.90
C LYS A 184 -6.35 -10.51 14.00
N GLN A 185 -5.03 -10.36 13.92
CA GLN A 185 -4.11 -11.50 13.86
C GLN A 185 -3.80 -12.10 15.23
N ALA A 186 -3.91 -11.34 16.31
CA ALA A 186 -3.82 -11.86 17.67
C ALA A 186 -4.88 -12.92 17.94
N LYS A 187 -6.11 -12.75 17.42
CA LYS A 187 -7.19 -13.77 17.49
C LYS A 187 -6.84 -15.06 16.75
N LEU A 188 -6.01 -14.96 15.71
CA LEU A 188 -5.52 -16.07 14.89
C LEU A 188 -4.11 -16.52 15.32
N SER A 189 -3.64 -16.11 16.49
CA SER A 189 -2.36 -16.53 17.04
C SER A 189 -2.43 -17.94 17.62
N PRO A 190 -1.32 -18.70 17.63
CA PRO A 190 -1.26 -19.97 18.36
C PRO A 190 -1.73 -19.83 19.80
N ALA A 191 -1.33 -18.76 20.50
CA ALA A 191 -1.74 -18.48 21.88
C ALA A 191 -3.27 -18.37 22.02
N ALA A 192 -3.94 -17.60 21.17
CA ALA A 192 -5.40 -17.45 21.21
C ALA A 192 -6.13 -18.73 20.78
N GLN A 193 -5.60 -19.47 19.81
CA GLN A 193 -6.24 -20.70 19.32
C GLN A 193 -6.08 -21.89 20.27
N GLN A 194 -5.06 -21.88 21.14
CA GLN A 194 -4.81 -22.93 22.13
C GLN A 194 -5.52 -22.69 23.47
N ASP A 195 -5.88 -21.44 23.79
CA ASP A 195 -6.56 -21.06 25.02
C ASP A 195 -7.89 -20.33 24.74
N PRO A 196 -9.05 -20.99 24.95
CA PRO A 196 -10.37 -20.37 24.76
C PRO A 196 -10.60 -19.11 25.60
N LEU A 197 -9.95 -18.96 26.76
CA LEU A 197 -10.09 -17.76 27.59
C LEU A 197 -9.39 -16.55 26.97
N VAL A 198 -8.21 -16.77 26.35
CA VAL A 198 -7.49 -15.72 25.63
C VAL A 198 -8.29 -15.26 24.41
N LEU A 199 -8.85 -16.19 23.64
CA LEU A 199 -9.70 -15.84 22.51
C LEU A 199 -10.95 -15.07 22.93
N ALA A 200 -11.66 -15.55 23.96
CA ALA A 200 -12.85 -14.87 24.48
C ALA A 200 -12.53 -13.46 24.99
N ALA A 201 -11.38 -13.26 25.64
CA ALA A 201 -10.93 -11.93 26.07
C ALA A 201 -10.71 -11.00 24.87
N LEU A 202 -10.02 -11.45 23.81
CA LEU A 202 -9.81 -10.67 22.59
C LEU A 202 -11.12 -10.35 21.86
N GLU A 203 -12.10 -11.26 21.89
CA GLU A 203 -13.41 -11.09 21.25
C GLU A 203 -14.34 -10.16 22.01
N ALA A 204 -14.17 -10.03 23.33
CA ALA A 204 -14.96 -9.11 24.16
C ALA A 204 -14.55 -7.64 24.00
N GLU A 205 -13.36 -7.38 23.47
CA GLU A 205 -12.82 -6.02 23.27
C GLU A 205 -13.48 -5.29 22.08
N ASP A 206 -13.76 -3.99 22.25
CA ASP A 206 -14.23 -3.12 21.16
C ASP A 206 -13.07 -2.26 20.63
N ILE A 207 -12.56 -2.64 19.46
CA ILE A 207 -11.46 -1.92 18.80
C ILE A 207 -11.79 -0.45 18.52
N ARG A 208 -13.06 -0.08 18.25
CA ARG A 208 -13.44 1.32 18.03
C ARG A 208 -13.34 2.10 19.34
N GLN A 209 -13.73 1.50 20.47
CA GLN A 209 -13.53 2.12 21.79
C GLN A 209 -12.05 2.27 22.16
N TRP A 210 -11.22 1.29 21.79
CA TRP A 210 -9.79 1.37 21.97
C TRP A 210 -9.19 2.58 21.23
N PHE A 211 -9.55 2.78 19.96
CA PHE A 211 -9.10 3.94 19.17
C PHE A 211 -9.57 5.30 19.71
N MET A 212 -10.65 5.35 20.50
CA MET A 212 -11.09 6.60 21.16
C MET A 212 -10.21 6.98 22.38
N ARG A 213 -9.36 6.07 22.89
CA ARG A 213 -8.55 6.27 24.10
C ARG A 213 -7.05 6.26 23.84
N MET A 214 -6.57 7.30 23.18
CA MET A 214 -5.15 7.49 22.87
C MET A 214 -4.42 8.45 23.84
N PRO A 215 -3.13 8.21 24.16
CA PRO A 215 -2.33 7.08 23.71
C PRO A 215 -2.61 5.79 24.50
N TRP A 216 -2.42 4.64 23.86
CA TRP A 216 -2.53 3.32 24.51
C TRP A 216 -1.35 3.03 25.42
N ARG A 217 -1.46 2.02 26.28
CA ARG A 217 -0.39 1.59 27.19
C ARG A 217 -0.22 0.06 27.15
N PRO A 218 1.02 -0.46 27.13
CA PRO A 218 1.29 -1.89 27.26
C PRO A 218 0.64 -2.46 28.52
N GLY A 219 0.14 -3.70 28.45
CA GLY A 219 -0.59 -4.36 29.54
C GLY A 219 -2.02 -3.83 29.76
N HIS A 220 -2.44 -2.79 29.04
CA HIS A 220 -3.79 -2.21 29.10
C HIS A 220 -4.42 -2.08 27.70
N SER A 221 -3.83 -2.70 26.69
CA SER A 221 -4.44 -2.79 25.36
C SER A 221 -5.27 -4.08 25.23
N PRO A 222 -6.18 -4.15 24.24
CA PRO A 222 -6.83 -5.40 23.83
C PRO A 222 -5.86 -6.53 23.52
N LEU A 223 -4.58 -6.24 23.25
CA LEU A 223 -3.56 -7.22 22.88
C LEU A 223 -2.79 -7.78 24.08
N ALA A 224 -3.04 -7.31 25.31
CA ALA A 224 -2.25 -7.68 26.49
C ALA A 224 -2.15 -9.19 26.77
N SER A 225 -3.18 -9.95 26.37
CA SER A 225 -3.20 -11.41 26.49
C SER A 225 -2.40 -12.14 25.41
N VAL A 226 -1.87 -11.43 24.41
CA VAL A 226 -1.00 -11.96 23.35
C VAL A 226 0.22 -11.03 23.17
N PRO A 227 1.20 -11.09 24.09
CA PRO A 227 2.31 -10.14 24.17
C PRO A 227 3.06 -9.95 22.86
N GLU A 228 3.26 -11.01 22.07
CA GLU A 228 3.97 -10.91 20.78
C GLU A 228 3.36 -9.82 19.86
N TYR A 229 2.03 -9.67 19.87
CA TYR A 229 1.33 -8.68 19.06
C TYR A 229 1.27 -7.29 19.70
N GLU A 230 1.20 -7.23 21.04
CA GLU A 230 1.28 -5.98 21.78
C GLU A 230 2.68 -5.37 21.62
N ASP A 231 3.72 -6.16 21.85
CA ASP A 231 5.11 -5.76 21.90
C ASP A 231 5.56 -5.13 20.58
N TYR A 232 5.42 -5.82 19.44
CA TYR A 232 5.84 -5.25 18.17
C TYR A 232 5.03 -3.99 17.81
N LEU A 233 3.73 -3.94 18.16
CA LEU A 233 2.90 -2.78 17.84
C LEU A 233 3.41 -1.55 18.59
N PHE A 234 3.65 -1.68 19.90
CA PHE A 234 4.17 -0.59 20.72
C PHE A 234 5.62 -0.25 20.38
N GLU A 235 6.46 -1.22 20.06
CA GLU A 235 7.83 -0.99 19.58
C GLU A 235 7.82 -0.14 18.31
N GLN A 236 7.06 -0.56 17.28
CA GLN A 236 6.95 0.19 16.03
C GLN A 236 6.32 1.57 16.23
N TRP A 237 5.34 1.71 17.13
CA TRP A 237 4.69 2.99 17.41
C TRP A 237 5.59 3.96 18.19
N ARG A 238 6.45 3.46 19.09
CA ARG A 238 7.42 4.28 19.84
C ARG A 238 8.68 4.63 19.05
N ALA A 239 9.12 3.77 18.13
CA ALA A 239 10.28 4.01 17.28
C ALA A 239 9.97 5.09 16.23
N ASP A 240 9.89 6.36 16.65
CA ASP A 240 9.49 7.49 15.80
C ASP A 240 10.66 8.13 15.02
N THR A 241 11.91 7.90 15.43
CA THR A 241 13.12 8.25 14.67
C THR A 241 13.51 7.14 13.69
N PHE A 242 14.04 7.51 12.53
CA PHE A 242 14.62 6.57 11.57
C PHE A 242 16.03 6.17 12.02
N ASP A 243 16.15 5.24 12.97
CA ASP A 243 17.43 4.71 13.46
C ASP A 243 17.73 3.30 12.92
N GLU A 244 18.65 2.56 13.55
CA GLU A 244 19.01 1.20 13.14
C GLU A 244 17.85 0.19 13.28
N SER A 245 16.84 0.49 14.11
CA SER A 245 15.64 -0.37 14.22
C SER A 245 14.84 -0.40 12.93
N TRP A 246 14.92 0.68 12.13
CA TRP A 246 14.25 0.76 10.84
C TRP A 246 15.12 0.28 9.68
N ARG A 247 16.45 0.33 9.80
CA ARG A 247 17.40 -0.09 8.75
C ARG A 247 17.64 -1.61 8.73
N GLN A 248 16.59 -2.40 8.94
CA GLN A 248 16.68 -3.85 9.05
C GLN A 248 16.09 -4.57 7.85
N LEU A 249 16.60 -5.77 7.58
CA LEU A 249 16.03 -6.69 6.60
C LEU A 249 14.55 -6.94 6.90
N GLY A 250 13.74 -7.04 5.86
CA GLY A 250 12.28 -7.21 5.97
C GLY A 250 11.49 -5.91 5.86
N ILE A 251 12.04 -4.79 6.32
CA ILE A 251 11.37 -3.48 6.30
C ILE A 251 12.15 -2.38 5.57
N TYR A 252 13.40 -2.61 5.18
CA TYR A 252 14.24 -1.60 4.52
C TYR A 252 15.01 -2.15 3.32
N ALA A 253 14.31 -2.58 2.25
CA ALA A 253 14.98 -3.04 1.02
C ALA A 253 15.75 -1.94 0.27
N GLN A 254 15.41 -0.67 0.49
CA GLN A 254 16.10 0.48 -0.11
C GLN A 254 17.62 0.45 0.14
N GLY A 255 18.06 -0.04 1.30
CA GLY A 255 19.48 -0.20 1.63
C GLY A 255 20.16 -1.45 1.05
N TYR A 256 19.40 -2.35 0.40
CA TYR A 256 19.89 -3.65 -0.07
C TYR A 256 19.62 -3.90 -1.56
N TYR A 257 19.15 -2.90 -2.31
CA TYR A 257 18.87 -3.09 -3.74
C TYR A 257 20.07 -3.67 -4.49
N ASP A 258 21.30 -3.24 -4.22
CA ASP A 258 22.50 -3.78 -4.88
C ASP A 258 22.75 -5.27 -4.61
N ALA A 259 22.27 -5.79 -3.47
CA ALA A 259 22.37 -7.21 -3.14
C ALA A 259 21.31 -8.07 -3.83
N ILE A 260 20.20 -7.47 -4.27
CA ILE A 260 19.12 -8.22 -4.94
C ILE A 260 19.61 -8.71 -6.31
N PRO A 261 19.45 -10.00 -6.67
CA PRO A 261 19.91 -10.53 -7.95
C PRO A 261 19.25 -9.83 -9.15
N ASP A 262 19.95 -9.73 -10.29
CA ASP A 262 19.44 -9.18 -11.56
C ASP A 262 18.48 -10.18 -12.22
N ILE A 263 17.27 -10.32 -11.65
CA ILE A 263 16.24 -11.27 -12.07
C ILE A 263 14.95 -10.57 -12.51
N PRO A 264 14.12 -11.21 -13.36
CA PRO A 264 12.81 -10.69 -13.72
C PRO A 264 11.90 -10.50 -12.50
N VAL A 265 11.26 -9.34 -12.40
CA VAL A 265 10.29 -9.03 -11.33
C VAL A 265 8.99 -8.48 -11.93
N ALA A 266 7.84 -8.95 -11.46
CA ALA A 266 6.56 -8.32 -11.71
C ALA A 266 6.06 -7.69 -10.42
N LEU A 267 5.79 -6.38 -10.45
CA LEU A 267 5.26 -5.57 -9.38
C LEU A 267 3.81 -5.20 -9.72
N MET A 268 2.89 -5.57 -8.85
CA MET A 268 1.48 -5.20 -8.91
C MET A 268 1.12 -4.40 -7.66
N SER A 269 0.42 -3.28 -7.82
CA SER A 269 -0.20 -2.57 -6.69
C SER A 269 -1.38 -1.74 -7.19
N SER A 270 -1.86 -0.81 -6.38
CA SER A 270 -3.03 0.02 -6.67
C SER A 270 -2.89 1.43 -6.12
N TRP A 271 -3.54 2.42 -6.75
CA TRP A 271 -3.55 3.83 -6.33
C TRP A 271 -4.18 4.08 -4.96
N TYR A 272 -5.13 3.25 -4.52
CA TYR A 272 -5.70 3.29 -3.16
C TYR A 272 -5.08 2.26 -2.22
N ASP A 273 -3.89 1.73 -2.54
CA ASP A 273 -3.15 0.82 -1.68
C ASP A 273 -2.16 1.53 -0.74
N ALA A 274 -1.96 0.99 0.46
CA ALA A 274 -0.99 1.57 1.40
C ALA A 274 0.48 1.48 0.93
N TYR A 275 0.77 0.68 -0.11
CA TYR A 275 2.13 0.41 -0.60
C TYR A 275 2.41 1.02 -1.97
N VAL A 276 1.68 2.06 -2.39
CA VAL A 276 1.95 2.81 -3.64
C VAL A 276 3.41 3.24 -3.69
N ARG A 277 3.88 4.02 -2.69
CA ARG A 277 5.26 4.54 -2.65
C ARG A 277 6.28 3.40 -2.71
N THR A 278 6.12 2.39 -1.85
CA THR A 278 6.96 1.19 -1.83
C THR A 278 7.06 0.53 -3.20
N THR A 279 5.94 0.34 -3.90
CA THR A 279 5.92 -0.34 -5.21
C THR A 279 6.71 0.45 -6.25
N LEU A 280 6.55 1.77 -6.26
CA LEU A 280 7.22 2.67 -7.21
C LEU A 280 8.71 2.85 -6.90
N GLU A 281 9.09 2.89 -5.62
CA GLU A 281 10.50 2.89 -5.20
C GLU A 281 11.21 1.59 -5.54
N ASN A 282 10.53 0.44 -5.37
CA ASN A 282 11.05 -0.86 -5.81
C ASN A 282 11.21 -0.91 -7.33
N TYR A 283 10.22 -0.39 -8.07
CA TYR A 283 10.30 -0.32 -9.52
C TYR A 283 11.52 0.47 -9.99
N ALA A 284 11.76 1.65 -9.39
CA ALA A 284 12.94 2.46 -9.68
C ALA A 284 14.24 1.72 -9.31
N GLY A 285 14.35 1.21 -8.07
CA GLY A 285 15.54 0.54 -7.57
C GLY A 285 15.90 -0.77 -8.29
N LEU A 286 14.90 -1.52 -8.76
CA LEU A 286 15.09 -2.77 -9.49
C LEU A 286 15.22 -2.59 -11.00
N THR A 287 14.97 -1.40 -11.54
CA THR A 287 15.20 -1.09 -12.96
C THR A 287 16.56 -0.42 -13.18
N GLN A 288 17.00 0.40 -12.24
CA GLN A 288 18.24 1.18 -12.37
C GLN A 288 19.46 0.28 -12.54
N GLY A 289 20.16 0.42 -13.68
CA GLY A 289 21.41 -0.28 -13.97
C GLY A 289 21.28 -1.80 -14.19
N ARG A 290 20.06 -2.32 -14.32
CA ARG A 290 19.75 -3.76 -14.39
C ARG A 290 19.30 -4.17 -15.79
N ARG A 291 19.48 -5.46 -16.13
CA ARG A 291 19.14 -5.99 -17.47
C ARG A 291 17.84 -6.77 -17.45
N SER A 292 17.54 -7.43 -16.35
CA SER A 292 16.32 -8.20 -16.21
C SER A 292 15.11 -7.28 -16.16
N PRO A 293 13.99 -7.68 -16.79
CA PRO A 293 12.82 -6.82 -16.89
C PRO A 293 12.09 -6.71 -15.56
N VAL A 294 11.70 -5.49 -15.20
CA VAL A 294 10.76 -5.22 -14.11
C VAL A 294 9.44 -4.75 -14.72
N ARG A 295 8.33 -5.45 -14.46
CA ARG A 295 6.99 -5.00 -14.87
C ARG A 295 6.32 -4.26 -13.72
N LEU A 296 5.63 -3.16 -14.03
CA LEU A 296 4.81 -2.40 -13.10
C LEU A 296 3.36 -2.44 -13.56
N ILE A 297 2.47 -2.79 -12.63
CA ILE A 297 1.02 -2.74 -12.86
C ILE A 297 0.37 -2.00 -11.68
N MET A 298 -0.35 -0.92 -11.99
CA MET A 298 -1.02 -0.08 -10.98
C MET A 298 -2.51 0.08 -11.35
N GLY A 299 -3.40 -0.54 -10.58
CA GLY A 299 -4.86 -0.41 -10.74
C GLY A 299 -5.51 0.62 -9.80
N PRO A 300 -6.85 0.77 -9.84
CA PRO A 300 -7.60 1.70 -8.98
C PRO A 300 -8.28 1.03 -7.77
N TRP A 301 -7.81 -0.16 -7.37
CA TRP A 301 -8.42 -1.04 -6.37
C TRP A 301 -8.07 -0.72 -4.90
N LEU A 302 -8.75 -1.41 -3.99
CA LEU A 302 -8.21 -1.63 -2.65
C LEU A 302 -7.22 -2.81 -2.62
N HIS A 303 -6.52 -2.90 -1.51
CA HIS A 303 -5.44 -3.85 -1.26
C HIS A 303 -5.82 -5.30 -1.63
N GLY A 304 -5.23 -5.83 -2.71
CA GLY A 304 -5.46 -7.19 -3.18
C GLY A 304 -6.81 -7.48 -3.85
N ASP A 305 -7.62 -6.45 -4.12
CA ASP A 305 -8.98 -6.57 -4.66
C ASP A 305 -9.01 -6.33 -6.18
N ARG A 306 -8.05 -6.93 -6.89
CA ARG A 306 -7.70 -6.62 -8.29
C ARG A 306 -8.78 -6.84 -9.36
N ASN A 307 -9.91 -7.43 -9.01
CA ASN A 307 -11.05 -7.66 -9.90
C ASN A 307 -12.32 -6.90 -9.45
N THR A 308 -12.23 -6.12 -8.37
CA THR A 308 -13.31 -5.24 -7.92
C THR A 308 -13.29 -3.98 -8.78
N THR A 309 -14.45 -3.58 -9.30
CA THR A 309 -14.54 -2.42 -10.21
C THR A 309 -14.59 -1.07 -9.48
N HIS A 310 -14.70 -1.08 -8.16
CA HIS A 310 -14.82 0.11 -7.32
C HIS A 310 -13.83 0.06 -6.13
N SER A 311 -13.56 1.23 -5.56
CA SER A 311 -12.82 1.40 -4.31
C SER A 311 -13.48 2.51 -3.50
N GLY A 312 -13.99 2.17 -2.32
CA GLY A 312 -14.90 3.05 -1.60
C GLY A 312 -16.18 3.28 -2.40
N ASP A 313 -16.62 4.53 -2.49
CA ASP A 313 -17.80 4.91 -3.28
C ASP A 313 -17.47 5.16 -4.76
N ALA A 314 -16.19 5.18 -5.16
CA ALA A 314 -15.80 5.42 -6.55
C ALA A 314 -15.86 4.14 -7.40
N GLU A 315 -16.72 4.14 -8.42
CA GLU A 315 -16.83 3.11 -9.45
C GLU A 315 -15.96 3.47 -10.65
N PHE A 316 -15.12 2.53 -11.11
CA PHE A 316 -14.16 2.71 -12.20
C PHE A 316 -14.55 1.94 -13.48
N GLY A 317 -15.65 1.20 -13.43
CA GLY A 317 -16.21 0.45 -14.53
C GLY A 317 -15.54 -0.91 -14.76
N PRO A 318 -16.10 -1.74 -15.67
CA PRO A 318 -15.62 -3.10 -15.91
C PRO A 318 -14.18 -3.16 -16.45
N ARG A 319 -13.66 -2.06 -17.01
CA ARG A 319 -12.28 -1.96 -17.46
C ARG A 319 -11.27 -1.95 -16.32
N ALA A 320 -11.70 -1.62 -15.09
CA ALA A 320 -10.82 -1.58 -13.94
C ALA A 320 -10.37 -2.96 -13.47
N ALA A 321 -11.16 -4.01 -13.70
CA ALA A 321 -10.77 -5.37 -13.31
C ALA A 321 -9.50 -5.81 -14.04
N PHE A 322 -8.60 -6.51 -13.34
CA PHE A 322 -7.42 -7.12 -13.97
C PHE A 322 -7.83 -8.19 -14.98
N ASP A 323 -8.69 -9.12 -14.55
CA ASP A 323 -9.16 -10.24 -15.34
C ASP A 323 -9.97 -9.73 -16.54
N GLY A 324 -9.66 -10.24 -17.72
CA GLY A 324 -10.29 -9.84 -18.98
C GLY A 324 -9.75 -8.53 -19.59
N ASN A 325 -9.02 -7.70 -18.84
CA ASN A 325 -8.46 -6.44 -19.36
C ASN A 325 -6.93 -6.45 -19.52
N LEU A 326 -6.19 -7.04 -18.56
CA LEU A 326 -4.73 -7.09 -18.61
C LEU A 326 -4.18 -8.47 -18.96
N ALA A 327 -4.89 -9.50 -18.53
CA ALA A 327 -4.71 -10.89 -18.91
C ALA A 327 -6.06 -11.60 -18.81
N ARG A 328 -6.18 -12.82 -19.34
CA ARG A 328 -7.40 -13.62 -19.17
C ARG A 328 -7.81 -13.75 -17.70
N HIS A 329 -6.85 -14.06 -16.83
CA HIS A 329 -7.02 -14.01 -15.38
C HIS A 329 -5.66 -13.94 -14.66
N TRP A 330 -5.63 -13.47 -13.41
CA TRP A 330 -4.40 -13.27 -12.62
C TRP A 330 -3.53 -14.54 -12.45
N LEU A 331 -4.15 -15.69 -12.19
CA LEU A 331 -3.41 -16.97 -12.14
C LEU A 331 -2.75 -17.33 -13.47
N GLY A 332 -3.40 -17.03 -14.59
CA GLY A 332 -2.87 -17.28 -15.92
C GLY A 332 -1.70 -16.35 -16.25
N PHE A 333 -1.77 -15.09 -15.81
CA PHE A 333 -0.65 -14.16 -15.89
C PHE A 333 0.58 -14.68 -15.14
N ARG A 334 0.42 -15.09 -13.86
CA ARG A 334 1.51 -15.66 -13.07
C ARG A 334 2.07 -16.94 -13.68
N LEU A 335 1.19 -17.81 -14.18
CA LEU A 335 1.62 -19.01 -14.89
C LEU A 335 2.49 -18.66 -16.09
N ALA A 336 2.03 -17.78 -16.98
CA ALA A 336 2.81 -17.39 -18.16
C ALA A 336 4.16 -16.77 -17.77
N TRP A 337 4.18 -16.00 -16.69
CA TRP A 337 5.42 -15.46 -16.11
C TRP A 337 6.38 -16.57 -15.65
N PHE A 338 5.90 -17.52 -14.85
CA PHE A 338 6.71 -18.63 -14.36
C PHE A 338 7.15 -19.60 -15.46
N GLN A 339 6.31 -19.88 -16.45
CA GLN A 339 6.69 -20.68 -17.62
C GLN A 339 7.84 -20.03 -18.36
N ARG A 340 7.71 -18.74 -18.69
CA ARG A 340 8.76 -17.97 -19.37
C ARG A 340 10.08 -17.99 -18.60
N TRP A 341 10.05 -17.73 -17.30
CA TRP A 341 11.28 -17.48 -16.52
C TRP A 341 11.80 -18.68 -15.74
N LEU A 342 11.07 -19.79 -15.65
CA LEU A 342 11.52 -21.01 -14.97
C LEU A 342 11.56 -22.25 -15.87
N GLN A 343 10.74 -22.33 -16.94
CA GLN A 343 10.73 -23.44 -17.89
C GLN A 343 11.48 -23.09 -19.19
N ASP A 344 11.09 -22.00 -19.87
CA ASP A 344 11.52 -21.74 -21.25
C ASP A 344 12.83 -20.94 -21.38
N ALA A 345 13.24 -20.23 -20.33
CA ALA A 345 14.43 -19.37 -20.27
C ALA A 345 14.82 -18.72 -21.63
N PRO A 346 14.02 -17.80 -22.19
CA PRO A 346 14.35 -17.26 -23.49
C PRO A 346 15.58 -16.35 -23.40
N ALA A 347 16.61 -16.64 -24.19
CA ALA A 347 17.57 -15.63 -24.59
C ALA A 347 16.86 -14.61 -25.50
N GLY A 348 16.70 -13.36 -25.05
CA GLY A 348 16.37 -12.23 -25.94
C GLY A 348 14.90 -12.03 -26.33
N ALA A 349 13.91 -12.57 -25.61
CA ALA A 349 12.51 -12.22 -25.88
C ALA A 349 12.23 -10.75 -25.50
N ALA A 350 11.66 -9.97 -26.43
CA ALA A 350 11.37 -8.55 -26.24
C ALA A 350 10.57 -8.30 -24.94
N PRO A 351 10.88 -7.21 -24.20
CA PRO A 351 10.11 -6.82 -23.03
C PRO A 351 8.72 -6.33 -23.47
N ASP A 352 7.68 -6.75 -22.75
CA ASP A 352 6.37 -6.08 -22.79
C ASP A 352 6.54 -4.63 -22.26
N PRO A 353 5.58 -3.72 -22.53
CA PRO A 353 5.57 -2.40 -21.90
C PRO A 353 5.78 -2.51 -20.40
N VAL A 354 6.70 -1.69 -19.89
CA VAL A 354 7.30 -1.82 -18.57
C VAL A 354 6.33 -1.35 -17.48
N ALA A 355 5.42 -0.42 -17.80
CA ALA A 355 4.35 0.03 -16.91
C ALA A 355 2.96 -0.04 -17.56
N ARG A 356 2.01 -0.68 -16.88
CA ARG A 356 0.57 -0.67 -17.19
C ARG A 356 -0.16 0.01 -16.05
N LEU A 357 -0.84 1.10 -16.34
CA LEU A 357 -1.37 2.01 -15.31
C LEU A 357 -2.84 2.24 -15.60
N PHE A 358 -3.69 2.20 -14.58
CA PHE A 358 -5.08 2.60 -14.74
C PHE A 358 -5.16 4.13 -14.58
N LEU A 359 -5.52 4.83 -15.64
CA LEU A 359 -5.87 6.25 -15.60
C LEU A 359 -7.31 6.34 -15.10
N MET A 360 -7.46 6.72 -13.83
CA MET A 360 -8.76 6.99 -13.20
C MET A 360 -9.41 8.22 -13.84
N GLY A 361 -10.73 8.32 -13.83
CA GLY A 361 -11.46 9.50 -14.31
C GLY A 361 -12.07 9.31 -15.71
N GLY A 362 -12.82 10.30 -16.18
CA GLY A 362 -13.50 10.24 -17.48
C GLY A 362 -14.86 9.53 -17.47
N GLY A 363 -15.33 9.08 -16.30
CA GLY A 363 -16.70 8.59 -16.09
C GLY A 363 -17.73 9.72 -16.15
N SER A 364 -19.00 9.37 -15.96
CA SER A 364 -20.10 10.34 -16.08
C SER A 364 -20.23 11.33 -14.92
N GLY A 365 -19.63 11.02 -13.76
CA GLY A 365 -19.84 11.77 -12.51
C GLY A 365 -21.26 11.63 -11.94
N ALA A 366 -22.03 10.66 -12.43
CA ALA A 366 -23.37 10.32 -11.96
C ALA A 366 -23.34 9.17 -10.96
N ARG A 367 -24.48 8.85 -10.35
CA ARG A 367 -24.66 7.63 -9.54
C ARG A 367 -24.87 6.43 -10.45
N ASP A 368 -24.13 5.35 -10.20
CA ASP A 368 -24.38 4.06 -10.83
C ASP A 368 -25.64 3.38 -10.24
N ALA A 369 -26.00 2.21 -10.78
CA ALA A 369 -27.17 1.46 -10.33
C ALA A 369 -27.04 0.92 -8.88
N GLN A 370 -25.85 0.96 -8.28
CA GLN A 370 -25.57 0.59 -6.90
C GLN A 370 -25.46 1.81 -5.98
N GLY A 371 -25.66 3.02 -6.51
CA GLY A 371 -25.57 4.29 -5.79
C GLY A 371 -24.16 4.85 -5.62
N ARG A 372 -23.15 4.21 -6.24
CA ARG A 372 -21.75 4.63 -6.24
C ARG A 372 -21.50 5.75 -7.25
N PHE A 373 -20.44 6.50 -7.02
CA PHE A 373 -20.01 7.59 -7.89
C PHE A 373 -19.24 7.05 -9.10
N ASP A 374 -19.78 7.24 -10.32
CA ASP A 374 -19.13 6.82 -11.56
C ASP A 374 -17.95 7.73 -11.92
N HIS A 375 -16.77 7.37 -11.42
CA HIS A 375 -15.49 8.03 -11.69
C HIS A 375 -14.90 7.60 -13.03
N GLY A 376 -15.08 6.32 -13.39
CA GLY A 376 -14.60 5.72 -14.63
C GLY A 376 -13.08 5.58 -14.72
N GLY A 377 -12.60 5.24 -15.92
CA GLY A 377 -11.18 5.16 -16.22
C GLY A 377 -10.84 4.18 -17.35
N ALA A 378 -9.55 4.13 -17.67
CA ALA A 378 -9.02 3.23 -18.68
C ALA A 378 -7.56 2.87 -18.42
N TRP A 379 -7.16 1.67 -18.86
CA TRP A 379 -5.76 1.29 -18.88
C TRP A 379 -4.96 2.07 -19.93
N ILE A 380 -3.79 2.55 -19.52
CA ILE A 380 -2.74 3.10 -20.37
C ILE A 380 -1.47 2.27 -20.20
N GLN A 381 -0.53 2.43 -21.13
CA GLN A 381 0.81 1.85 -21.07
C GLN A 381 1.88 2.93 -21.19
N ALA A 382 3.01 2.71 -20.54
CA ALA A 382 4.19 3.57 -20.62
C ALA A 382 5.48 2.74 -20.57
N ASP A 383 6.54 3.30 -21.16
CA ASP A 383 7.87 2.66 -21.19
C ASP A 383 8.60 2.77 -19.84
N ALA A 384 8.17 3.69 -18.98
CA ALA A 384 8.75 3.92 -17.67
C ALA A 384 7.72 4.54 -16.72
N TRP A 385 8.09 4.56 -15.44
CA TRP A 385 7.46 5.37 -14.41
C TRP A 385 8.51 6.29 -13.74
N PRO A 386 8.22 7.58 -13.48
CA PRO A 386 7.01 8.32 -13.84
C PRO A 386 6.73 8.33 -15.34
N VAL A 387 5.48 8.60 -15.75
CA VAL A 387 5.09 8.58 -17.17
C VAL A 387 5.91 9.65 -17.92
N PRO A 388 6.73 9.29 -18.93
CA PRO A 388 7.65 10.25 -19.57
C PRO A 388 6.97 11.46 -20.22
N GLN A 389 5.72 11.31 -20.64
CA GLN A 389 4.90 12.36 -21.24
C GLN A 389 4.39 13.38 -20.20
N ALA A 390 4.40 13.02 -18.92
CA ALA A 390 3.95 13.89 -17.84
C ALA A 390 5.07 14.83 -17.37
N ARG A 391 4.77 16.13 -17.30
CA ARG A 391 5.71 17.18 -16.91
C ARG A 391 5.41 17.68 -15.50
N ALA A 392 6.43 17.74 -14.65
CA ALA A 392 6.33 18.36 -13.34
C ALA A 392 5.91 19.84 -13.48
N THR A 393 4.72 20.17 -12.97
CA THR A 393 4.10 21.49 -13.06
C THR A 393 3.73 21.97 -11.67
N ALA A 394 4.26 23.12 -11.27
CA ALA A 394 3.97 23.71 -9.97
C ALA A 394 2.68 24.53 -10.02
N PHE A 395 1.83 24.34 -9.02
CA PHE A 395 0.68 25.16 -8.71
C PHE A 395 0.88 25.75 -7.31
N TYR A 396 0.95 27.07 -7.23
CA TYR A 396 1.15 27.82 -6.00
C TYR A 396 -0.16 28.06 -5.28
N LEU A 397 -0.10 28.02 -3.95
CA LEU A 397 -1.21 28.31 -3.06
C LEU A 397 -1.28 29.82 -2.84
N HIS A 398 -2.45 30.42 -2.99
CA HIS A 398 -2.69 31.86 -2.79
C HIS A 398 -3.60 32.09 -1.57
N ALA A 399 -3.45 33.23 -0.88
CA ALA A 399 -4.20 33.53 0.34
C ALA A 399 -5.72 33.72 0.12
N ASP A 400 -6.15 33.90 -1.12
CA ASP A 400 -7.56 33.94 -1.53
C ASP A 400 -8.15 32.52 -1.79
N GLY A 401 -7.38 31.46 -1.54
CA GLY A 401 -7.79 30.07 -1.78
C GLY A 401 -7.60 29.61 -3.23
N ARG A 402 -6.98 30.42 -4.09
CA ARG A 402 -6.66 30.00 -5.47
C ARG A 402 -5.45 29.07 -5.49
N LEU A 403 -5.51 28.09 -6.38
CA LEU A 403 -4.38 27.26 -6.80
C LEU A 403 -4.03 27.61 -8.26
N ASP A 404 -2.85 28.21 -8.49
CA ASP A 404 -2.49 28.79 -9.80
C ASP A 404 -1.01 28.53 -10.15
N GLN A 405 -0.68 28.41 -11.43
CA GLN A 405 0.71 28.23 -11.87
C GLN A 405 1.56 29.51 -11.74
N ARG A 406 0.92 30.68 -11.57
CA ARG A 406 1.60 31.94 -11.27
C ARG A 406 1.96 32.00 -9.79
N ALA A 407 3.23 32.25 -9.52
CA ALA A 407 3.72 32.44 -8.16
C ALA A 407 3.04 33.65 -7.49
N PRO A 408 2.87 33.63 -6.16
CA PRO A 408 2.35 34.76 -5.41
C PRO A 408 3.30 35.96 -5.51
N THR A 409 2.72 37.17 -5.49
CA THR A 409 3.47 38.44 -5.52
C THR A 409 3.35 39.25 -4.24
N GLY A 410 2.45 38.86 -3.33
CA GLY A 410 2.27 39.51 -2.03
C GLY A 410 3.49 39.31 -1.11
N GLU A 411 3.78 40.31 -0.29
CA GLU A 411 5.00 40.32 0.55
C GLU A 411 4.87 39.50 1.84
N ALA A 412 3.64 39.36 2.38
CA ALA A 412 3.41 38.77 3.70
C ALA A 412 2.14 37.89 3.79
N ASP A 413 1.65 37.42 2.65
CA ASP A 413 0.44 36.60 2.56
C ASP A 413 0.60 35.28 3.32
N ARG A 414 -0.42 34.91 4.09
CA ARG A 414 -0.46 33.70 4.92
C ARG A 414 -1.87 33.37 5.37
N LEU A 415 -2.11 32.11 5.68
CA LEU A 415 -3.33 31.62 6.31
C LEU A 415 -3.00 30.93 7.63
N ARG A 416 -3.89 31.07 8.62
CA ARG A 416 -3.73 30.53 9.97
C ARG A 416 -4.96 29.73 10.37
N TYR A 417 -4.75 28.64 11.11
CA TYR A 417 -5.81 27.83 11.68
C TYR A 417 -5.37 27.21 13.00
N GLN A 418 -6.33 26.80 13.82
CA GLN A 418 -6.07 26.10 15.07
C GLN A 418 -6.24 24.60 14.86
N TYR A 419 -5.26 23.82 15.30
CA TYR A 419 -5.34 22.36 15.35
C TYR A 419 -5.47 21.90 16.80
N ASP A 420 -6.62 21.30 17.14
CA ASP A 420 -6.84 20.64 18.43
C ASP A 420 -6.71 19.11 18.30
N PRO A 421 -5.71 18.47 18.94
CA PRO A 421 -5.56 17.01 18.99
C PRO A 421 -6.77 16.26 19.61
N ARG A 422 -7.74 16.96 20.20
CA ARG A 422 -8.99 16.39 20.72
C ARG A 422 -10.13 16.40 19.70
N ASN A 423 -9.96 17.08 18.56
CA ASN A 423 -10.92 17.16 17.47
C ASN A 423 -10.23 17.01 16.10
N PRO A 424 -9.45 15.93 15.87
CA PRO A 424 -8.73 15.76 14.62
C PRO A 424 -9.68 15.64 13.43
N VAL A 425 -9.20 16.04 12.24
CA VAL A 425 -9.88 15.81 10.97
C VAL A 425 -10.04 14.31 10.75
N PRO A 426 -11.27 13.82 10.51
CA PRO A 426 -11.51 12.40 10.32
C PRO A 426 -10.95 11.91 8.97
N THR A 427 -10.47 10.67 8.95
CA THR A 427 -10.12 9.97 7.73
C THR A 427 -11.38 9.61 6.95
N ILE A 428 -11.46 10.12 5.72
CA ILE A 428 -12.49 9.80 4.74
C ILE A 428 -11.78 9.22 3.52
N GLY A 429 -11.66 7.88 3.50
CA GLY A 429 -10.99 7.16 2.43
C GLY A 429 -9.47 7.30 2.40
N GLY A 430 -8.96 7.27 1.17
CA GLY A 430 -7.55 7.36 0.84
C GLY A 430 -6.93 5.98 0.65
N ALA A 431 -5.61 6.01 0.46
CA ALA A 431 -4.82 4.81 0.24
C ALA A 431 -4.56 4.08 1.55
N LEU A 432 -5.16 2.90 1.76
CA LEU A 432 -5.03 2.13 2.99
C LEU A 432 -5.31 0.64 2.83
N THR A 433 -4.87 -0.13 3.82
CA THR A 433 -5.16 -1.55 3.96
C THR A 433 -5.45 -1.86 5.43
N SER A 434 -6.16 -2.96 5.70
CA SER A 434 -6.37 -3.49 7.05
C SER A 434 -7.02 -2.51 8.05
N GLY A 435 -7.65 -1.41 7.63
CA GLY A 435 -8.27 -0.43 8.54
C GLY A 435 -9.60 -0.88 9.18
N GLN A 436 -10.29 -1.84 8.55
CA GLN A 436 -11.56 -2.36 9.04
C GLN A 436 -11.39 -3.10 10.37
N PRO A 437 -12.34 -2.99 11.33
CA PRO A 437 -13.64 -2.32 11.22
C PRO A 437 -13.64 -0.83 11.65
N VAL A 438 -12.47 -0.22 11.80
CA VAL A 438 -12.36 1.15 12.34
C VAL A 438 -12.50 2.18 11.21
N PHE A 439 -11.75 2.02 10.14
CA PHE A 439 -11.73 2.96 9.01
C PHE A 439 -11.54 2.22 7.68
N GLU A 440 -11.95 2.87 6.59
CA GLU A 440 -12.04 2.25 5.27
C GLU A 440 -11.44 3.11 4.17
N GLY A 441 -10.92 2.45 3.13
CA GLY A 441 -10.13 3.05 2.07
C GLY A 441 -10.90 3.26 0.79
N GLY A 442 -10.28 3.96 -0.14
CA GLY A 442 -10.82 4.20 -1.47
C GLY A 442 -11.20 5.65 -1.71
N GLY A 443 -11.93 5.87 -2.79
CA GLY A 443 -12.43 7.17 -3.21
C GLY A 443 -13.79 7.46 -2.60
N PHE A 444 -13.93 8.61 -1.94
CA PHE A 444 -15.15 9.08 -1.32
C PHE A 444 -15.30 10.59 -1.48
N ASP A 445 -16.54 11.05 -1.43
CA ASP A 445 -16.84 12.48 -1.26
C ASP A 445 -16.24 12.96 0.06
N GLN A 446 -15.51 14.07 0.04
CA GLN A 446 -14.88 14.67 1.22
C GLN A 446 -15.90 15.41 2.10
N ARG A 447 -16.94 14.67 2.49
CA ARG A 447 -18.06 15.10 3.32
C ARG A 447 -18.21 14.17 4.51
N GLU A 448 -18.30 14.76 5.70
CA GLU A 448 -18.43 14.00 6.94
C GLU A 448 -19.71 13.15 6.91
N ASP A 449 -19.57 11.86 7.17
CA ASP A 449 -20.66 10.88 7.25
C ASP A 449 -20.47 10.01 8.50
N ALA A 450 -21.57 9.56 9.10
CA ALA A 450 -21.56 8.79 10.34
C ALA A 450 -20.81 7.45 10.22
N ARG A 451 -20.59 6.93 9.01
CA ARG A 451 -19.78 5.71 8.79
C ARG A 451 -18.31 5.91 9.12
N PHE A 452 -17.79 7.13 8.99
CA PHE A 452 -16.36 7.41 9.20
C PHE A 452 -16.05 7.62 10.68
N PHE A 453 -14.99 6.95 11.16
CA PHE A 453 -14.57 7.06 12.54
C PHE A 453 -14.14 8.48 12.89
N GLY A 454 -14.55 8.96 14.07
CA GLY A 454 -14.20 10.29 14.55
C GLY A 454 -15.13 11.41 14.07
N VAL A 455 -16.03 11.17 13.10
CA VAL A 455 -17.06 12.13 12.70
C VAL A 455 -18.04 12.36 13.86
N ARG A 456 -18.24 13.64 14.23
CA ARG A 456 -19.16 14.04 15.31
C ARG A 456 -20.40 14.76 14.80
N GLN A 457 -20.30 15.43 13.66
CA GLN A 457 -21.36 16.25 13.08
C GLN A 457 -21.48 15.95 11.59
N PRO A 458 -22.09 14.79 11.22
CA PRO A 458 -22.17 14.38 9.84
C PRO A 458 -22.97 15.38 8.99
N GLY A 459 -22.63 15.47 7.71
CA GLY A 459 -23.38 16.21 6.71
C GLY A 459 -22.74 17.52 6.26
N LEU A 460 -21.54 17.90 6.72
CA LEU A 460 -20.79 19.04 6.17
C LEU A 460 -19.54 18.57 5.42
N PRO A 461 -19.09 19.28 4.36
CA PRO A 461 -17.83 18.98 3.70
C PRO A 461 -16.66 19.23 4.67
N LEU A 462 -15.58 18.47 4.57
CA LEU A 462 -14.34 18.76 5.31
C LEU A 462 -13.82 20.18 5.03
N ALA A 463 -14.15 20.72 3.85
CA ALA A 463 -13.90 22.10 3.44
C ALA A 463 -14.50 23.17 4.37
N ALA A 464 -15.53 22.81 5.14
CA ALA A 464 -16.22 23.72 6.05
C ALA A 464 -15.63 23.74 7.46
N ARG A 465 -14.61 22.91 7.74
CA ARG A 465 -13.93 22.93 9.02
C ARG A 465 -12.90 24.06 9.06
N ASP A 466 -12.83 24.75 10.20
CA ASP A 466 -11.88 25.85 10.41
C ASP A 466 -10.41 25.41 10.41
N ASP A 467 -10.15 24.11 10.57
CA ASP A 467 -8.81 23.49 10.57
C ASP A 467 -8.45 22.81 9.24
N VAL A 468 -9.19 23.11 8.16
CA VAL A 468 -8.90 22.65 6.79
C VAL A 468 -8.80 23.86 5.86
N LEU A 469 -7.58 24.16 5.40
CA LEU A 469 -7.35 25.18 4.37
C LEU A 469 -7.59 24.58 2.99
N VAL A 470 -8.33 25.29 2.14
CA VAL A 470 -8.75 24.82 0.81
C VAL A 470 -8.10 25.69 -0.27
N PHE A 471 -7.40 25.05 -1.21
CA PHE A 471 -6.84 25.71 -2.39
C PHE A 471 -7.32 25.00 -3.65
N GLN A 472 -7.86 25.73 -4.61
CA GLN A 472 -8.36 25.10 -5.84
C GLN A 472 -8.18 25.97 -7.09
N THR A 473 -8.06 25.31 -8.23
CA THR A 473 -7.99 25.99 -9.53
C THR A 473 -9.35 26.60 -9.88
N GLU A 474 -9.37 27.50 -10.88
CA GLU A 474 -10.59 27.71 -11.66
C GLU A 474 -11.04 26.40 -12.35
N PRO A 475 -12.31 26.29 -12.80
CA PRO A 475 -12.73 25.13 -13.57
C PRO A 475 -11.79 24.97 -14.76
N LEU A 476 -11.28 23.76 -14.93
CA LEU A 476 -10.28 23.49 -15.95
C LEU A 476 -10.88 23.77 -17.34
N PRO A 477 -10.17 24.51 -18.21
CA PRO A 477 -10.68 24.83 -19.55
C PRO A 477 -10.59 23.64 -20.51
N GLU A 478 -9.77 22.64 -20.19
CA GLU A 478 -9.55 21.42 -20.95
C GLU A 478 -9.24 20.25 -20.02
N ASP A 479 -9.36 19.04 -20.54
CA ASP A 479 -9.03 17.82 -19.81
C ASP A 479 -7.52 17.77 -19.50
N LEU A 480 -7.19 17.33 -18.29
CA LEU A 480 -5.82 17.30 -17.77
C LEU A 480 -5.54 16.00 -17.04
N ALA A 481 -4.50 15.26 -17.43
CA ALA A 481 -4.08 14.07 -16.70
C ALA A 481 -2.96 14.41 -15.71
N VAL A 482 -3.09 13.93 -14.47
CA VAL A 482 -2.01 13.87 -13.49
C VAL A 482 -1.57 12.42 -13.39
N ALA A 483 -0.36 12.11 -13.87
CA ALA A 483 0.17 10.75 -13.97
C ALA A 483 1.62 10.69 -13.49
N GLY A 484 1.80 10.64 -12.17
CA GLY A 484 3.13 10.64 -11.56
C GLY A 484 3.12 11.02 -10.07
N PRO A 485 4.32 11.22 -9.50
CA PRO A 485 4.48 11.74 -8.14
C PRO A 485 3.74 13.05 -7.89
N VAL A 486 3.29 13.22 -6.64
CA VAL A 486 2.69 14.45 -6.11
C VAL A 486 3.59 14.95 -4.99
N THR A 487 4.04 16.20 -5.08
CA THR A 487 4.94 16.79 -4.09
C THR A 487 4.39 18.12 -3.61
N VAL A 488 4.15 18.27 -2.32
CA VAL A 488 3.61 19.49 -1.72
C VAL A 488 4.70 20.13 -0.86
N ARG A 489 5.19 21.29 -1.30
CA ARG A 489 6.18 22.09 -0.58
C ARG A 489 5.46 23.19 0.18
N LEU A 490 5.52 23.14 1.51
CA LEU A 490 4.90 24.14 2.37
C LEU A 490 5.95 24.93 3.13
N HIS A 491 5.74 26.23 3.22
CA HIS A 491 6.40 27.08 4.20
C HIS A 491 5.46 27.25 5.39
N ILE A 492 5.86 26.72 6.54
CA ILE A 492 5.01 26.61 7.72
C ILE A 492 5.62 27.29 8.94
N SER A 493 4.78 27.68 9.89
CA SER A 493 5.21 27.98 11.25
C SER A 493 4.13 27.56 12.24
N SER A 494 4.53 27.22 13.46
CA SER A 494 3.62 26.91 14.57
C SER A 494 4.04 27.68 15.82
N ASP A 495 3.12 27.85 16.77
CA ASP A 495 3.43 28.29 18.13
C ASP A 495 3.83 27.11 19.06
N CYS A 496 3.58 25.88 18.62
CA CYS A 496 3.93 24.65 19.33
C CYS A 496 5.32 24.11 18.92
N PRO A 497 5.99 23.36 19.81
CA PRO A 497 7.29 22.73 19.53
C PRO A 497 7.21 21.58 18.53
N ASP A 498 6.01 21.08 18.22
CA ASP A 498 5.78 20.06 17.20
C ASP A 498 4.32 20.15 16.74
N THR A 499 4.04 19.65 15.54
CA THR A 499 2.71 19.48 14.97
C THR A 499 2.82 18.63 13.70
N ASP A 500 1.70 18.27 13.09
CA ASP A 500 1.72 17.63 11.77
C ASP A 500 1.12 18.59 10.72
N PHE A 501 1.49 18.42 9.46
CA PHE A 501 0.76 18.98 8.32
C PHE A 501 0.36 17.86 7.37
N THR A 502 -0.89 17.87 6.92
CA THR A 502 -1.44 16.94 5.93
C THR A 502 -1.75 17.65 4.64
N ALA A 503 -1.67 16.91 3.53
CA ALA A 503 -2.07 17.39 2.22
C ALA A 503 -2.90 16.33 1.50
N LYS A 504 -4.06 16.72 0.96
CA LYS A 504 -4.96 15.82 0.22
C LYS A 504 -5.30 16.39 -1.14
N LEU A 505 -5.00 15.62 -2.19
CA LEU A 505 -5.33 15.97 -3.57
C LEU A 505 -6.73 15.44 -3.92
N ILE A 506 -7.57 16.31 -4.46
CA ILE A 506 -8.99 16.08 -4.69
C ILE A 506 -9.36 16.47 -6.12
N ASP A 507 -10.15 15.62 -6.78
CA ASP A 507 -10.88 15.94 -8.01
C ASP A 507 -12.27 16.47 -7.66
N VAL A 508 -12.52 17.75 -7.94
CA VAL A 508 -13.79 18.40 -7.66
C VAL A 508 -14.64 18.41 -8.92
N TYR A 509 -15.67 17.57 -8.91
CA TYR A 509 -16.69 17.51 -9.94
C TYR A 509 -17.67 18.67 -9.80
N PRO A 510 -18.12 19.27 -10.91
CA PRO A 510 -19.15 20.30 -10.88
C PRO A 510 -20.50 19.74 -10.41
N PRO A 511 -21.43 20.60 -9.97
CA PRO A 511 -22.80 20.19 -9.66
C PRO A 511 -23.46 19.39 -10.80
N SER A 512 -24.13 18.31 -10.43
CA SER A 512 -24.88 17.44 -11.34
C SER A 512 -26.27 17.12 -10.76
N ALA A 513 -27.10 16.39 -11.51
CA ALA A 513 -28.42 15.98 -11.05
C ALA A 513 -28.35 15.10 -9.78
N ASP A 514 -27.38 14.19 -9.71
CA ASP A 514 -27.21 13.26 -8.59
C ASP A 514 -26.42 13.87 -7.42
N TYR A 515 -25.62 14.89 -7.73
CA TYR A 515 -24.78 15.62 -6.78
C TYR A 515 -24.94 17.14 -6.97
N PRO A 516 -26.06 17.74 -6.50
CA PRO A 516 -26.35 19.17 -6.71
C PRO A 516 -25.33 20.14 -6.07
N GLN A 517 -24.48 19.65 -5.17
CA GLN A 517 -23.42 20.42 -4.52
C GLN A 517 -22.04 20.17 -5.15
N GLY A 518 -21.97 19.36 -6.21
CA GLY A 518 -20.74 18.77 -6.73
C GLY A 518 -20.31 17.55 -5.91
N TYR A 519 -19.18 16.96 -6.29
CA TYR A 519 -18.57 15.82 -5.60
C TYR A 519 -17.07 16.07 -5.45
N ALA A 520 -16.54 15.97 -4.23
CA ALA A 520 -15.13 16.19 -3.95
C ALA A 520 -14.45 14.83 -3.72
N LEU A 521 -13.95 14.19 -4.78
CA LEU A 521 -13.34 12.87 -4.70
C LEU A 521 -11.88 12.97 -4.24
N ASN A 522 -11.52 12.34 -3.12
CA ASN A 522 -10.11 12.21 -2.74
C ASN A 522 -9.37 11.27 -3.71
N LEU A 523 -8.20 11.69 -4.18
CA LEU A 523 -7.32 10.87 -5.01
C LEU A 523 -6.16 10.26 -4.22
N THR A 524 -5.54 11.08 -3.36
CA THR A 524 -4.38 10.70 -2.57
C THR A 524 -4.17 11.68 -1.42
N ASP A 525 -3.45 11.26 -0.40
CA ASP A 525 -3.12 12.06 0.77
C ASP A 525 -1.74 11.73 1.33
N GLY A 526 -1.14 12.69 2.03
CA GLY A 526 0.09 12.52 2.76
C GLY A 526 0.13 13.37 4.03
N ILE A 527 1.12 13.10 4.87
CA ILE A 527 1.37 13.78 6.14
C ILE A 527 2.87 14.07 6.27
N PHE A 528 3.23 15.03 7.10
CA PHE A 528 4.60 15.28 7.56
C PHE A 528 4.58 15.69 9.02
N ARG A 529 5.38 15.01 9.85
CA ARG A 529 5.53 15.30 11.29
C ARG A 529 6.70 16.25 11.53
N CYS A 530 6.41 17.45 12.04
CA CYS A 530 7.33 18.59 11.97
C CYS A 530 8.57 18.50 12.86
N ARG A 531 8.60 17.66 13.90
CA ARG A 531 9.85 17.39 14.63
C ARG A 531 10.96 16.82 13.75
N PHE A 532 10.65 16.33 12.55
CA PHE A 532 11.61 15.79 11.59
C PHE A 532 11.93 16.76 10.44
N HIS A 533 11.74 18.07 10.65
CA HIS A 533 11.99 19.10 9.63
C HIS A 533 13.45 19.21 9.15
N GLU A 534 14.43 18.72 9.93
CA GLU A 534 15.85 18.70 9.52
C GLU A 534 16.32 17.31 9.09
N THR A 535 15.95 16.28 9.84
CA THR A 535 16.34 14.89 9.60
C THR A 535 15.31 13.92 10.20
N TRP A 536 15.27 12.70 9.66
CA TRP A 536 14.46 11.61 10.20
C TRP A 536 15.14 10.91 11.39
N ASP A 537 16.46 11.03 11.50
CA ASP A 537 17.27 10.31 12.49
C ASP A 537 17.15 10.92 13.90
N GLU A 538 16.77 12.19 14.00
CA GLU A 538 16.71 12.93 15.25
C GLU A 538 15.52 13.90 15.25
N ALA A 539 14.69 13.82 16.30
CA ALA A 539 13.61 14.77 16.52
C ALA A 539 14.13 16.12 17.03
N ARG A 540 13.77 17.21 16.36
CA ARG A 540 14.11 18.58 16.76
C ARG A 540 12.86 19.44 16.90
N PRO A 541 12.67 20.17 18.02
CA PRO A 541 11.49 20.99 18.20
C PRO A 541 11.46 22.17 17.23
N LEU A 542 10.26 22.58 16.83
CA LEU A 542 10.03 23.85 16.16
C LEU A 542 10.25 25.00 17.14
N ALA A 543 10.87 26.08 16.65
CA ALA A 543 10.92 27.35 17.35
C ALA A 543 9.62 28.13 17.05
N PRO A 544 8.89 28.62 18.08
CA PRO A 544 7.64 29.33 17.89
C PRO A 544 7.74 30.48 16.88
N GLY A 545 6.90 30.46 15.86
CA GLY A 545 6.81 31.49 14.82
C GLY A 545 7.94 31.48 13.78
N LYS A 546 8.99 30.65 13.93
CA LYS A 546 10.01 30.46 12.88
C LYS A 546 9.37 29.78 11.67
N VAL A 547 9.72 30.26 10.47
CA VAL A 547 9.29 29.65 9.21
C VAL A 547 10.20 28.48 8.86
N TYR A 548 9.59 27.35 8.53
CA TYR A 548 10.25 26.12 8.09
C TYR A 548 9.71 25.73 6.73
N GLU A 549 10.58 25.20 5.86
CA GLU A 549 10.15 24.52 4.65
C GLU A 549 10.01 23.03 4.94
N ILE A 550 8.87 22.45 4.59
CA ILE A 550 8.62 21.01 4.66
C ILE A 550 8.12 20.49 3.32
N THR A 551 8.37 19.22 3.05
CA THR A 551 7.84 18.54 1.86
C THR A 551 6.96 17.39 2.28
N ILE A 552 5.66 17.48 1.96
CA ILE A 552 4.72 16.38 2.09
C ILE A 552 4.68 15.65 0.75
N GLU A 553 4.77 14.33 0.79
CA GLU A 553 4.68 13.45 -0.37
C GLU A 553 3.40 12.62 -0.26
N PRO A 554 2.23 13.14 -0.68
CA PRO A 554 1.08 12.28 -0.96
C PRO A 554 1.50 11.17 -1.92
N PHE A 555 0.90 9.98 -1.80
CA PHE A 555 1.20 8.91 -2.73
C PHE A 555 0.91 9.34 -4.17
N ALA A 556 1.72 8.85 -5.10
CA ALA A 556 1.53 9.15 -6.51
C ALA A 556 0.18 8.66 -7.02
N THR A 557 -0.32 9.29 -8.08
CA THR A 557 -1.63 8.95 -8.66
C THR A 557 -1.60 9.02 -10.19
N CYS A 558 -2.64 8.46 -10.81
CA CYS A 558 -2.91 8.51 -12.23
C CYS A 558 -4.41 8.84 -12.44
N ASN A 559 -4.73 10.12 -12.58
CA ASN A 559 -6.10 10.61 -12.68
C ASN A 559 -6.29 11.61 -13.83
N LEU A 560 -7.41 11.50 -14.54
CA LEU A 560 -7.91 12.44 -15.53
C LEU A 560 -8.92 13.38 -14.87
N PHE A 561 -8.55 14.65 -14.76
CA PHE A 561 -9.47 15.73 -14.43
C PHE A 561 -10.12 16.20 -15.72
N GLN A 562 -11.45 16.10 -15.84
CA GLN A 562 -12.14 16.57 -17.04
C GLN A 562 -12.32 18.08 -17.03
N ARG A 563 -12.50 18.67 -18.22
CA ARG A 563 -12.90 20.05 -18.38
C ARG A 563 -14.10 20.38 -17.49
N GLY A 564 -14.01 21.47 -16.76
CA GLY A 564 -15.02 21.91 -15.79
C GLY A 564 -14.81 21.40 -14.36
N HIS A 565 -13.98 20.37 -14.16
CA HIS A 565 -13.54 19.98 -12.83
C HIS A 565 -12.56 21.00 -12.27
N ARG A 566 -12.21 20.87 -10.98
CA ARG A 566 -11.11 21.62 -10.36
C ARG A 566 -10.11 20.67 -9.74
N ILE A 567 -8.84 21.04 -9.81
CA ILE A 567 -7.82 20.45 -8.94
C ILE A 567 -7.93 21.17 -7.60
N ARG A 568 -8.13 20.41 -6.52
CA ARG A 568 -8.18 20.95 -5.16
C ARG A 568 -7.13 20.28 -4.28
N LEU A 569 -6.52 21.09 -3.43
CA LEU A 569 -5.59 20.69 -2.40
C LEU A 569 -6.12 21.15 -1.04
N ASP A 570 -6.35 20.20 -0.14
CA ASP A 570 -6.69 20.48 1.25
C ASP A 570 -5.44 20.35 2.12
N ILE A 571 -5.20 21.35 2.98
CA ILE A 571 -4.13 21.35 3.97
C ILE A 571 -4.73 21.36 5.38
N SER A 572 -4.29 20.45 6.23
CA SER A 572 -4.69 20.41 7.65
C SER A 572 -3.52 19.93 8.51
N SER A 573 -3.77 19.54 9.74
CA SER A 573 -2.78 19.01 10.70
C SER A 573 -3.17 17.67 11.29
N SER A 574 -4.15 16.98 10.70
CA SER A 574 -4.50 15.60 11.05
C SER A 574 -5.22 14.88 9.91
N ASN A 575 -5.21 13.56 9.96
CA ASN A 575 -6.01 12.65 9.15
C ASN A 575 -6.18 11.35 9.95
N PHE A 576 -7.10 11.37 10.92
CA PHE A 576 -7.25 10.32 11.93
C PHE A 576 -8.50 9.47 11.67
N PRO A 577 -8.44 8.13 11.71
CA PRO A 577 -7.36 7.32 12.26
C PRO A 577 -6.42 6.69 11.23
N LYS A 578 -6.24 7.25 10.02
CA LYS A 578 -5.17 6.77 9.12
C LYS A 578 -3.80 6.88 9.81
N TYR A 579 -3.52 8.05 10.39
CA TYR A 579 -2.32 8.29 11.19
C TYR A 579 -2.66 8.53 12.67
N ASP A 580 -1.66 8.34 13.54
CA ASP A 580 -1.72 8.79 14.93
C ASP A 580 -1.81 10.32 15.04
N VAL A 581 -2.29 10.79 16.19
CA VAL A 581 -2.57 12.22 16.43
C VAL A 581 -1.36 12.86 17.11
N ASN A 582 -0.79 13.90 16.50
CA ASN A 582 0.28 14.67 17.13
C ASN A 582 -0.27 15.41 18.38
N PRO A 583 0.38 15.30 19.55
CA PRO A 583 -0.05 15.99 20.77
C PRO A 583 0.19 17.51 20.75
N ASN A 584 0.99 18.00 19.81
CA ASN A 584 1.57 19.35 19.76
C ASN A 584 2.45 19.74 20.97
N SER A 585 2.73 18.83 21.90
CA SER A 585 3.52 19.10 23.11
C SER A 585 5.04 18.95 22.90
N GLY A 586 5.47 18.32 21.81
CA GLY A 586 6.85 17.89 21.60
C GLY A 586 7.16 16.50 22.17
N GLU A 587 6.21 15.87 22.88
CA GLU A 587 6.31 14.46 23.28
C GLU A 587 6.02 13.54 22.08
N SER A 588 6.56 12.32 22.06
CA SER A 588 6.17 11.32 21.07
C SER A 588 4.68 10.98 21.20
N ALA A 589 3.99 10.81 20.08
CA ALA A 589 2.54 10.53 20.08
C ALA A 589 2.17 9.23 20.81
N ALA A 590 3.10 8.26 20.88
CA ALA A 590 2.90 7.00 21.59
C ALA A 590 2.92 7.16 23.13
N ASP A 591 3.62 8.17 23.66
CA ASP A 591 3.83 8.31 25.10
C ASP A 591 3.32 9.65 25.67
N ALA A 592 2.79 10.54 24.82
CA ALA A 592 2.35 11.87 25.19
C ALA A 592 1.37 11.89 26.38
N ARG A 593 1.58 12.82 27.31
CA ARG A 593 0.67 13.08 28.44
C ARG A 593 -0.07 14.40 28.30
N GLU A 594 0.49 15.35 27.55
CA GLU A 594 -0.11 16.66 27.31
C GLU A 594 -0.59 16.81 25.87
N LYS A 595 -1.71 17.51 25.68
CA LYS A 595 -2.22 17.90 24.36
C LYS A 595 -2.38 19.42 24.32
N ARG A 596 -1.78 20.07 23.33
CA ARG A 596 -1.85 21.53 23.12
C ARG A 596 -2.61 21.83 21.84
N ILE A 597 -3.36 22.93 21.83
CA ILE A 597 -3.90 23.47 20.58
C ILE A 597 -2.77 24.23 19.90
N ALA A 598 -2.46 23.89 18.64
CA ALA A 598 -1.43 24.58 17.87
C ALA A 598 -2.07 25.62 16.95
N LEU A 599 -1.52 26.84 16.95
CA LEU A 599 -1.81 27.86 15.94
C LEU A 599 -0.84 27.66 14.76
N ASN A 600 -1.29 26.93 13.76
CA ASN A 600 -0.51 26.61 12.57
C ASN A 600 -0.71 27.67 11.49
N THR A 601 0.37 27.99 10.78
CA THR A 601 0.38 28.98 9.69
C THR A 601 0.99 28.37 8.44
N VAL A 602 0.34 28.58 7.30
CA VAL A 602 0.93 28.34 5.97
C VAL A 602 1.25 29.70 5.35
N HIS A 603 2.51 29.90 4.97
CA HIS A 603 3.00 31.13 4.35
C HIS A 603 2.89 31.02 2.83
N LEU A 604 2.42 32.10 2.21
CA LEU A 604 1.96 32.17 0.81
C LEU A 604 2.53 33.40 0.09
N SER A 605 3.52 34.08 0.68
CA SER A 605 4.17 35.25 0.12
C SER A 605 5.14 34.91 -1.02
N ALA A 606 5.58 35.91 -1.78
CA ALA A 606 6.64 35.77 -2.79
C ALA A 606 7.94 35.18 -2.22
N ALA A 607 8.28 35.48 -0.97
CA ALA A 607 9.46 34.94 -0.28
C ALA A 607 9.26 33.48 0.22
N HIS A 608 8.01 33.03 0.33
CA HIS A 608 7.64 31.73 0.88
C HIS A 608 6.54 31.09 0.02
N PRO A 609 6.82 30.75 -1.25
CA PRO A 609 5.81 30.32 -2.20
C PRO A 609 5.45 28.85 -2.00
N SER A 610 4.54 28.56 -1.06
CA SER A 610 4.00 27.21 -0.89
C SER A 610 3.30 26.73 -2.16
N SER A 611 3.52 25.47 -2.55
CA SER A 611 3.07 24.91 -3.83
C SER A 611 2.83 23.41 -3.78
N VAL A 612 2.04 22.91 -4.73
CA VAL A 612 1.99 21.50 -5.12
C VAL A 612 2.56 21.34 -6.52
N THR A 613 3.45 20.37 -6.71
CA THR A 613 3.96 19.96 -8.01
C THR A 613 3.27 18.68 -8.45
N LEU A 614 2.66 18.72 -9.63
CA LEU A 614 1.92 17.63 -10.24
C LEU A 614 2.58 17.22 -11.55
N CYS A 615 2.65 15.92 -11.84
CA CYS A 615 3.12 15.42 -13.14
C CYS A 615 1.98 15.46 -14.16
N VAL A 616 1.92 16.53 -14.94
CA VAL A 616 0.78 16.86 -15.82
C VAL A 616 1.04 16.43 -17.27
N ALA A 617 0.07 15.79 -17.91
CA ALA A 617 0.09 15.46 -19.33
C ALA A 617 -1.24 15.83 -20.01
N ALA A 618 -1.20 16.13 -21.32
CA ALA A 618 -2.42 16.14 -22.11
C ALA A 618 -2.90 14.69 -22.31
N PRO A 619 -4.20 14.37 -22.15
CA PRO A 619 -4.68 12.99 -22.23
C PRO A 619 -4.37 12.30 -23.56
N ARG A 620 -4.36 13.08 -24.66
CA ARG A 620 -4.00 12.61 -26.01
C ARG A 620 -2.55 12.14 -26.16
N ASP A 621 -1.66 12.54 -25.25
CA ASP A 621 -0.24 12.16 -25.28
C ASP A 621 0.01 10.85 -24.52
N LEU A 622 -0.98 10.38 -23.74
CA LEU A 622 -0.92 9.09 -23.04
C LEU A 622 -1.28 7.96 -24.00
N THR A 623 -0.53 6.86 -23.94
CA THR A 623 -0.76 5.72 -24.84
C THR A 623 -1.81 4.78 -24.24
N PRO A 624 -3.00 4.62 -24.85
CA PRO A 624 -4.01 3.70 -24.36
C PRO A 624 -3.50 2.26 -24.44
N LEU A 625 -3.83 1.44 -23.43
CA LEU A 625 -3.62 0.00 -23.54
C LEU A 625 -4.79 -0.59 -24.36
N PRO A 626 -4.51 -1.29 -25.47
CA PRO A 626 -5.55 -1.97 -26.25
C PRO A 626 -6.33 -2.96 -25.38
N ALA A 627 -7.62 -3.14 -25.66
CA ALA A 627 -8.40 -4.16 -24.98
C ALA A 627 -7.79 -5.55 -25.21
N HIS A 628 -7.70 -6.36 -24.15
CA HIS A 628 -7.19 -7.72 -24.25
C HIS A 628 -8.07 -8.54 -25.21
N GLY A 629 -7.51 -8.94 -26.35
CA GLY A 629 -8.22 -9.61 -27.45
C GLY A 629 -8.42 -8.75 -28.71
N ALA A 630 -8.03 -7.46 -28.70
CA ALA A 630 -8.04 -6.60 -29.88
C ALA A 630 -6.81 -6.77 -30.79
N VAL A 631 -5.91 -7.70 -30.46
CA VAL A 631 -4.82 -8.16 -31.32
C VAL A 631 -5.03 -9.66 -31.54
N THR A 632 -5.86 -9.97 -32.53
CA THR A 632 -5.90 -11.27 -33.22
C THR A 632 -5.31 -11.11 -34.59
#